data_AF-A0A366H5S1-F1
#
_entry.id   AF-A0A366H5S1-F1
#
_cell.length_a   1.000
_cell.length_b   1.000
_cell.length_c   1.000
_cell.angle_alpha   90.00
_cell.angle_beta   90.00
_cell.angle_gamma   90.00
#
_symmetry.space_group_name_H-M   'P 1'
#
loop_
_entity.id
_entity.type
_entity.pdbx_description
1 polymer ?
#
loop_
_entity_poly.entity_id
_entity_poly.type
_entity_poly.pdbx_seq_one_letter_code
_entity_poly.pdbx_strand_id
1 'polypeptide(L)'
;MRAVLCCLALICGCTTATAQRVVQVRWESAHAAPPVKLSGSAGDWLPAFRLAVQTLPEAAIVSLSLSQPQMLGLSKADAEKLQRLTAERYRLMAGDALFQRAPTALPYCYSEAKPREGLATVYVPNEVTQDTNCIVFLHGYGGSFLWCLHVLVEAFPEAVIICPAYGMSTGNIPPAYVKEAITRTISVTGTSLPRPVLMGLSAGGFGACKVYADTPQDWKRLICLAAYAPDTVLTEFTKGMDVCFLAGEKEEFVSNGYFNRGVQQARARGGLVRANLIPEAGHFFLLEKQETTFSILKEWMK
;
A
#
# COMPACT_ATOMS: atom_id res chain seq x y z
N MET A 1 56.87 40.12 -1.63
CA MET A 1 55.47 40.59 -1.58
C MET A 1 54.56 39.84 -2.58
N ARG A 2 54.70 38.52 -2.71
CA ARG A 2 53.83 37.66 -3.53
C ARG A 2 53.79 36.28 -2.86
N ALA A 3 52.63 35.63 -2.88
CA ALA A 3 52.36 34.25 -2.47
C ALA A 3 52.04 33.95 -0.99
N VAL A 4 50.85 34.34 -0.47
CA VAL A 4 50.18 33.61 0.65
C VAL A 4 48.63 33.72 0.61
N LEU A 5 47.97 33.90 -0.55
CA LEU A 5 46.50 34.01 -0.59
C LEU A 5 45.91 33.20 -1.75
N CYS A 6 45.75 31.88 -1.57
CA CYS A 6 44.98 31.06 -2.53
C CYS A 6 44.45 29.70 -2.02
N CYS A 7 44.39 29.42 -0.71
CA CYS A 7 43.96 28.09 -0.22
C CYS A 7 42.86 28.12 0.85
N LEU A 8 41.85 28.99 0.67
CA LEU A 8 40.65 29.03 1.52
C LEU A 8 39.38 29.23 0.68
N ALA A 9 39.32 28.56 -0.47
CA ALA A 9 38.17 28.57 -1.35
C ALA A 9 37.48 27.19 -1.34
N LEU A 10 36.29 27.17 -0.74
CA LEU A 10 35.20 26.24 -1.01
C LEU A 10 35.46 24.74 -0.76
N ILE A 11 35.61 24.37 0.51
CA ILE A 11 34.92 23.16 1.00
C ILE A 11 33.52 23.62 1.45
N CYS A 12 32.73 24.15 0.51
CA CYS A 12 31.29 24.20 0.70
C CYS A 12 30.83 22.76 0.50
N GLY A 13 30.78 22.00 1.61
CA GLY A 13 30.21 20.67 1.62
C GLY A 13 28.86 20.73 0.93
N CYS A 14 28.77 20.12 -0.25
CA CYS A 14 27.53 19.88 -0.93
C CYS A 14 26.75 18.88 -0.08
N THR A 15 26.12 19.36 1.00
CA THR A 15 24.98 18.67 1.60
C THR A 15 23.92 18.69 0.52
N THR A 16 23.87 17.63 -0.29
CA THR A 16 22.77 17.40 -1.22
C THR A 16 21.52 17.28 -0.36
N ALA A 17 20.79 18.38 -0.21
CA ALA A 17 19.46 18.34 0.37
C ALA A 17 18.64 17.41 -0.52
N THR A 18 18.43 16.18 -0.07
CA THR A 18 17.60 15.21 -0.76
C THR A 18 16.16 15.63 -0.58
N ALA A 19 15.54 16.12 -1.66
CA ALA A 19 14.10 16.38 -1.66
C ALA A 19 13.32 15.05 -1.57
N GLN A 20 12.16 15.09 -0.91
CA GLN A 20 11.20 13.99 -0.90
C GLN A 20 10.95 13.52 -2.33
N ARG A 21 10.82 12.20 -2.52
CA ARG A 21 10.65 11.62 -3.85
C ARG A 21 9.77 10.38 -3.82
N VAL A 22 8.98 10.23 -4.88
CA VAL A 22 8.30 8.97 -5.22
C VAL A 22 9.07 8.33 -6.36
N VAL A 23 9.56 7.12 -6.15
CA VAL A 23 10.37 6.39 -7.11
C VAL A 23 9.78 5.00 -7.35
N GLN A 24 9.95 4.47 -8.55
CA GLN A 24 9.74 3.05 -8.80
C GLN A 24 11.07 2.30 -8.68
N VAL A 25 11.08 1.22 -7.92
CA VAL A 25 12.21 0.31 -7.82
C VAL A 25 11.86 -1.01 -8.50
N ARG A 26 12.83 -1.56 -9.23
CA ARG A 26 12.72 -2.83 -9.96
C ARG A 26 13.87 -3.76 -9.58
N TRP A 27 13.61 -5.06 -9.57
CA TRP A 27 14.58 -6.12 -9.22
C TRP A 27 14.24 -7.41 -9.96
N GLU A 28 15.20 -8.30 -10.19
CA GLU A 28 14.88 -9.63 -10.74
C GLU A 28 14.08 -10.45 -9.72
N SER A 29 12.98 -11.07 -10.15
CA SER A 29 12.13 -11.84 -9.23
C SER A 29 11.51 -13.06 -9.90
N ALA A 30 11.69 -14.22 -9.26
CA ALA A 30 10.94 -15.43 -9.60
C ALA A 30 9.50 -15.39 -9.05
N HIS A 31 9.23 -14.47 -8.11
CA HIS A 31 8.01 -14.37 -7.33
C HIS A 31 7.03 -13.31 -7.84
N ALA A 32 7.22 -12.77 -9.05
CA ALA A 32 6.25 -11.85 -9.65
C ALA A 32 4.87 -12.51 -9.84
N ALA A 33 3.81 -11.70 -9.87
CA ALA A 33 2.45 -12.20 -10.03
C ALA A 33 2.24 -12.85 -11.42
N PRO A 34 1.42 -13.91 -11.52
CA PRO A 34 0.96 -14.39 -12.81
C PRO A 34 0.08 -13.33 -13.51
N PRO A 35 -0.09 -13.41 -14.85
CA PRO A 35 -1.00 -12.52 -15.57
C PRO A 35 -2.41 -12.57 -15.02
N VAL A 36 -3.06 -11.42 -15.00
CA VAL A 36 -4.49 -11.31 -14.63
C VAL A 36 -5.33 -12.15 -15.59
N LYS A 37 -6.23 -12.96 -15.02
CA LYS A 37 -7.25 -13.71 -15.73
C LYS A 37 -8.61 -13.33 -15.15
N LEU A 38 -9.47 -12.77 -16.00
CA LEU A 38 -10.86 -12.45 -15.66
C LEU A 38 -11.78 -13.38 -16.42
N SER A 39 -12.90 -13.77 -15.81
CA SER A 39 -13.92 -14.62 -16.42
C SER A 39 -15.06 -13.80 -17.03
N GLY A 40 -15.78 -14.40 -17.98
CA GLY A 40 -16.95 -13.78 -18.60
C GLY A 40 -16.62 -12.50 -19.37
N SER A 41 -17.57 -11.56 -19.42
CA SER A 41 -17.41 -10.29 -20.14
C SER A 41 -16.21 -9.47 -19.68
N ALA A 42 -15.79 -9.58 -18.42
CA ALA A 42 -14.60 -8.93 -17.91
C ALA A 42 -13.30 -9.45 -18.54
N GLY A 43 -13.26 -10.73 -18.92
CA GLY A 43 -12.17 -11.30 -19.70
C GLY A 43 -12.06 -10.70 -21.10
N ASP A 44 -13.20 -10.52 -21.76
CA ASP A 44 -13.26 -10.01 -23.14
C ASP A 44 -12.75 -8.57 -23.26
N TRP A 45 -12.95 -7.75 -22.22
CA TRP A 45 -12.46 -6.37 -22.16
C TRP A 45 -11.03 -6.22 -21.67
N LEU A 46 -10.39 -7.28 -21.16
CA LEU A 46 -9.06 -7.19 -20.57
C LEU A 46 -7.98 -6.65 -21.53
N PRO A 47 -7.93 -7.02 -22.82
CA PRO A 47 -6.97 -6.42 -23.77
C PRO A 47 -7.14 -4.90 -23.92
N ALA A 48 -8.39 -4.41 -24.01
CA ALA A 48 -8.66 -2.98 -24.09
C ALA A 48 -8.29 -2.26 -22.78
N PHE A 49 -8.56 -2.89 -21.63
CA PHE A 49 -8.14 -2.37 -20.33
C PHE A 49 -6.61 -2.32 -20.20
N ARG A 50 -5.89 -3.34 -20.68
CA ARG A 50 -4.42 -3.35 -20.73
C ARG A 50 -3.86 -2.20 -21.56
N LEU A 51 -4.46 -1.91 -22.71
CA LEU A 51 -4.09 -0.75 -23.52
C LEU A 51 -4.37 0.56 -22.76
N ALA A 52 -5.53 0.67 -22.10
CA ALA A 52 -5.90 1.84 -21.31
C ALA A 52 -4.90 2.10 -20.18
N VAL A 53 -4.48 1.08 -19.40
CA VAL A 53 -3.51 1.28 -18.31
C VAL A 53 -2.15 1.74 -18.81
N GLN A 54 -1.77 1.42 -20.04
CA GLN A 54 -0.50 1.83 -20.65
C GLN A 54 -0.54 3.25 -21.24
N THR A 55 -1.72 3.76 -21.59
CA THR A 55 -1.85 4.96 -22.43
C THR A 55 -2.56 6.12 -21.73
N LEU A 56 -3.42 5.83 -20.74
CA LEU A 56 -4.21 6.84 -20.05
C LEU A 56 -3.63 7.15 -18.67
N PRO A 57 -3.84 8.37 -18.15
CA PRO A 57 -3.56 8.69 -16.76
C PRO A 57 -4.38 7.81 -15.79
N GLU A 58 -3.81 7.51 -14.62
CA GLU A 58 -4.46 6.66 -13.59
C GLU A 58 -5.86 7.14 -13.21
N ALA A 59 -6.06 8.46 -13.10
CA ALA A 59 -7.36 9.06 -12.81
C ALA A 59 -8.44 8.73 -13.85
N ALA A 60 -8.06 8.70 -15.14
CA ALA A 60 -8.98 8.36 -16.23
C ALA A 60 -9.34 6.87 -16.19
N ILE A 61 -8.36 5.99 -15.90
CA ILE A 61 -8.58 4.55 -15.74
C ILE A 61 -9.55 4.27 -14.60
N VAL A 62 -9.35 4.91 -13.44
CA VAL A 62 -10.25 4.76 -12.28
C VAL A 62 -11.65 5.27 -12.60
N SER A 63 -11.77 6.46 -13.21
CA SER A 63 -13.08 7.02 -13.60
C SER A 63 -13.82 6.10 -14.58
N LEU A 64 -13.13 5.58 -15.59
CA LEU A 64 -13.70 4.65 -16.57
C LEU A 64 -14.15 3.34 -15.88
N SER A 65 -13.32 2.79 -15.00
CA SER A 65 -13.64 1.55 -14.28
C SER A 65 -14.89 1.73 -13.40
N LEU A 66 -15.02 2.87 -12.72
CA LEU A 66 -16.17 3.17 -11.85
C LEU A 66 -17.44 3.53 -12.62
N SER A 67 -17.32 3.90 -13.90
CA SER A 67 -18.48 4.06 -14.79
C SER A 67 -19.16 2.73 -15.14
N GLN A 68 -18.48 1.61 -14.92
CA GLN A 68 -18.96 0.24 -15.16
C GLN A 68 -18.94 -0.59 -13.86
N PRO A 69 -19.74 -0.21 -12.84
CA PRO A 69 -19.59 -0.72 -11.47
C PRO A 69 -19.78 -2.24 -11.34
N GLN A 70 -20.57 -2.84 -12.22
CA GLN A 70 -20.80 -4.29 -12.24
C GLN A 70 -19.51 -5.07 -12.50
N MET A 71 -18.58 -4.51 -13.26
CA MET A 71 -17.28 -5.12 -13.58
C MET A 71 -16.35 -5.19 -12.35
N LEU A 72 -16.61 -4.33 -11.36
CA LEU A 72 -15.87 -4.26 -10.11
C LEU A 72 -16.62 -4.95 -8.95
N GLY A 73 -17.79 -5.54 -9.22
CA GLY A 73 -18.66 -6.10 -8.17
C GLY A 73 -19.21 -5.04 -7.21
N LEU A 74 -19.30 -3.78 -7.64
CA LEU A 74 -19.80 -2.68 -6.82
C LEU A 74 -21.27 -2.40 -7.11
N SER A 75 -21.99 -1.96 -6.08
CA SER A 75 -23.30 -1.35 -6.30
C SER A 75 -23.13 -0.01 -7.04
N LYS A 76 -24.19 0.44 -7.72
CA LYS A 76 -24.17 1.76 -8.39
C LYS A 76 -23.89 2.89 -7.38
N ALA A 77 -24.51 2.84 -6.21
CA ALA A 77 -24.34 3.85 -5.16
C ALA A 77 -22.90 3.89 -4.62
N ASP A 78 -22.29 2.71 -4.40
CA ASP A 78 -20.89 2.61 -3.95
C ASP A 78 -19.93 3.14 -5.00
N ALA A 79 -20.16 2.83 -6.28
CA ALA A 79 -19.32 3.33 -7.35
C ALA A 79 -19.45 4.84 -7.56
N GLU A 80 -20.65 5.41 -7.50
CA GLU A 80 -20.84 6.87 -7.55
C GLU A 80 -20.14 7.58 -6.37
N LYS A 81 -20.24 6.99 -5.17
CA LYS A 81 -19.56 7.50 -3.98
C LYS A 81 -18.03 7.43 -4.16
N LEU A 82 -17.51 6.27 -4.56
CA LEU A 82 -16.09 6.06 -4.79
C LEU A 82 -15.56 6.93 -5.92
N GLN A 83 -16.35 7.17 -6.96
CA GLN A 83 -15.97 8.06 -8.07
C GLN A 83 -15.73 9.48 -7.57
N ARG A 84 -16.63 10.02 -6.73
CA ARG A 84 -16.42 11.34 -6.11
C ARG A 84 -15.16 11.39 -5.24
N LEU A 85 -14.98 10.38 -4.37
CA LEU A 85 -13.85 10.32 -3.44
C LEU A 85 -12.50 10.21 -4.17
N THR A 86 -12.42 9.35 -5.17
CA THR A 86 -11.21 9.16 -5.98
C THR A 86 -10.94 10.35 -6.88
N ALA A 87 -11.97 10.95 -7.51
CA ALA A 87 -11.80 12.16 -8.31
C ALA A 87 -11.20 13.31 -7.51
N GLU A 88 -11.71 13.54 -6.29
CA GLU A 88 -11.13 14.53 -5.38
C GLU A 88 -9.69 14.19 -5.02
N ARG A 89 -9.40 12.92 -4.73
CA ARG A 89 -8.05 12.48 -4.38
C ARG A 89 -7.05 12.67 -5.54
N TYR A 90 -7.45 12.38 -6.79
CA TYR A 90 -6.61 12.65 -7.96
C TYR A 90 -6.48 14.14 -8.27
N ARG A 91 -7.50 14.96 -7.98
CA ARG A 91 -7.41 16.42 -8.07
C ARG A 91 -6.34 16.97 -7.12
N LEU A 92 -6.31 16.47 -5.88
CA LEU A 92 -5.25 16.82 -4.91
C LEU A 92 -3.86 16.40 -5.42
N MET A 93 -3.72 15.16 -5.91
CA MET A 93 -2.45 14.66 -6.47
C MET A 93 -1.98 15.46 -7.69
N ALA A 94 -2.90 15.94 -8.53
CA ALA A 94 -2.56 16.80 -9.65
C ALA A 94 -2.01 18.17 -9.21
N GLY A 95 -2.34 18.61 -7.99
CA GLY A 95 -1.76 19.80 -7.36
C GLY A 95 -0.46 19.55 -6.59
N ASP A 96 -0.10 18.29 -6.35
CA ASP A 96 1.10 17.91 -5.59
C ASP A 96 2.27 17.63 -6.54
N ALA A 97 3.31 18.48 -6.48
CA ALA A 97 4.51 18.37 -7.32
C ALA A 97 5.21 17.01 -7.23
N LEU A 98 5.13 16.35 -6.07
CA LEU A 98 5.70 15.02 -5.84
C LEU A 98 4.97 13.94 -6.65
N PHE A 99 3.64 14.03 -6.74
CA PHE A 99 2.79 13.02 -7.37
C PHE A 99 2.44 13.33 -8.82
N GLN A 100 2.55 14.58 -9.28
CA GLN A 100 2.38 14.95 -10.69
C GLN A 100 3.23 14.11 -11.65
N ARG A 101 4.41 13.67 -11.20
CA ARG A 101 5.36 12.89 -11.99
C ARG A 101 5.52 11.45 -11.49
N ALA A 102 4.77 11.05 -10.47
CA ALA A 102 4.86 9.70 -9.94
C ALA A 102 4.34 8.68 -10.97
N PRO A 103 5.13 7.66 -11.34
CA PRO A 103 4.68 6.66 -12.30
C PRO A 103 3.69 5.67 -11.66
N THR A 104 2.60 5.37 -12.37
CA THR A 104 1.65 4.34 -11.94
C THR A 104 2.25 2.94 -12.07
N ALA A 105 1.85 2.04 -11.17
CA ALA A 105 2.21 0.62 -11.21
C ALA A 105 1.13 -0.24 -11.90
N LEU A 106 0.01 0.34 -12.36
CA LEU A 106 -1.08 -0.41 -12.99
C LEU A 106 -0.64 -1.18 -14.26
N PRO A 107 0.19 -0.63 -15.17
CA PRO A 107 0.69 -1.41 -16.31
C PRO A 107 1.39 -2.72 -15.90
N TYR A 108 2.13 -2.68 -14.79
CA TYR A 108 2.80 -3.86 -14.24
C TYR A 108 1.79 -4.86 -13.67
N CYS A 109 0.83 -4.37 -12.88
CA CYS A 109 -0.23 -5.16 -12.24
C CYS A 109 -1.10 -5.93 -13.25
N TYR A 110 -1.30 -5.38 -14.44
CA TYR A 110 -2.14 -5.95 -15.50
C TYR A 110 -1.34 -6.51 -16.69
N SER A 111 -0.04 -6.76 -16.51
CA SER A 111 0.83 -7.34 -17.54
C SER A 111 0.22 -8.60 -18.17
N GLU A 112 0.44 -8.75 -19.48
CA GLU A 112 -0.07 -9.89 -20.26
C GLU A 112 0.73 -11.16 -20.01
N ALA A 113 2.02 -11.03 -19.71
CA ALA A 113 2.92 -12.11 -19.34
C ALA A 113 3.40 -11.90 -17.90
N LYS A 114 3.75 -13.01 -17.22
CA LYS A 114 4.37 -12.95 -15.88
C LYS A 114 5.66 -12.12 -15.99
N PRO A 115 5.78 -10.99 -15.28
CA PRO A 115 7.01 -10.21 -15.31
C PRO A 115 8.22 -11.02 -14.82
N ARG A 116 9.40 -10.75 -15.38
CA ARG A 116 10.68 -11.32 -14.91
C ARG A 116 11.28 -10.54 -13.74
N GLU A 117 10.79 -9.33 -13.54
CA GLU A 117 11.21 -8.42 -12.48
C GLU A 117 10.05 -8.15 -11.52
N GLY A 118 10.36 -7.88 -10.27
CA GLY A 118 9.45 -7.25 -9.33
C GLY A 118 9.42 -5.73 -9.48
N LEU A 119 8.35 -5.12 -8.97
CA LEU A 119 8.16 -3.68 -8.96
C LEU A 119 7.53 -3.24 -7.64
N ALA A 120 8.01 -2.11 -7.12
CA ALA A 120 7.38 -1.39 -6.02
C ALA A 120 7.44 0.12 -6.29
N THR A 121 6.37 0.83 -5.95
CA THR A 121 6.41 2.29 -5.85
C THR A 121 6.77 2.66 -4.42
N VAL A 122 7.78 3.49 -4.25
CA VAL A 122 8.36 3.83 -2.95
C VAL A 122 8.32 5.34 -2.75
N TYR A 123 7.75 5.79 -1.64
CA TYR A 123 7.98 7.14 -1.13
C TYR A 123 9.21 7.15 -0.22
N VAL A 124 10.09 8.11 -0.48
CA VAL A 124 11.30 8.36 0.30
C VAL A 124 11.20 9.78 0.88
N PRO A 125 11.23 9.95 2.21
CA PRO A 125 11.21 11.26 2.85
C PRO A 125 12.53 12.01 2.60
N ASN A 126 12.61 13.27 3.04
CA ASN A 126 13.80 14.11 2.83
C ASN A 126 15.07 13.49 3.44
N GLU A 127 14.93 12.82 4.58
CA GLU A 127 16.03 12.21 5.31
C GLU A 127 15.67 10.77 5.68
N VAL A 128 16.60 9.84 5.42
CA VAL A 128 16.46 8.44 5.78
C VAL A 128 17.63 8.03 6.68
N THR A 129 17.30 7.73 7.93
CA THR A 129 18.22 7.21 8.95
C THR A 129 17.85 5.77 9.29
N GLN A 130 18.63 5.12 10.17
CA GLN A 130 18.34 3.77 10.65
C GLN A 130 17.08 3.70 11.52
N ASP A 131 16.63 4.85 12.04
CA ASP A 131 15.43 4.97 12.88
C ASP A 131 14.20 5.44 12.10
N THR A 132 14.35 5.76 10.80
CA THR A 132 13.23 6.17 9.95
C THR A 132 12.19 5.06 9.88
N ASN A 133 10.96 5.36 10.31
CA ASN A 133 9.84 4.42 10.23
C ASN A 133 9.68 3.88 8.81
N CYS A 134 9.44 2.58 8.68
CA CYS A 134 9.18 1.94 7.41
C CYS A 134 7.78 1.30 7.41
N ILE A 135 7.01 1.57 6.36
CA ILE A 135 5.70 0.99 6.12
C ILE A 135 5.78 0.18 4.83
N VAL A 136 5.35 -1.08 4.88
CA VAL A 136 5.08 -1.88 3.68
C VAL A 136 3.58 -1.95 3.52
N PHE A 137 3.06 -1.38 2.43
CA PHE A 137 1.63 -1.32 2.15
C PHE A 137 1.24 -2.28 1.02
N LEU A 138 0.34 -3.21 1.33
CA LEU A 138 -0.22 -4.19 0.41
C LEU A 138 -1.57 -3.72 -0.11
N HIS A 139 -1.64 -3.44 -1.42
CA HIS A 139 -2.84 -2.90 -2.05
C HIS A 139 -3.99 -3.91 -2.12
N GLY A 140 -5.23 -3.41 -2.13
CA GLY A 140 -6.43 -4.22 -2.32
C GLY A 140 -6.61 -4.77 -3.73
N TYR A 141 -7.84 -5.14 -4.05
CA TYR A 141 -8.21 -5.54 -5.40
C TYR A 141 -8.22 -4.31 -6.33
N GLY A 142 -7.77 -4.51 -7.57
CA GLY A 142 -7.69 -3.48 -8.60
C GLY A 142 -6.25 -3.05 -8.95
N GLY A 143 -5.25 -3.44 -8.15
CA GLY A 143 -3.84 -3.13 -8.39
C GLY A 143 -3.26 -2.06 -7.47
N SER A 144 -1.98 -1.75 -7.68
CA SER A 144 -1.23 -0.77 -6.87
C SER A 144 -1.47 0.67 -7.35
N PHE A 145 -2.62 1.23 -7.01
CA PHE A 145 -2.94 2.63 -7.31
C PHE A 145 -2.05 3.63 -6.55
N LEU A 146 -1.67 4.72 -7.21
CA LEU A 146 -0.89 5.82 -6.62
C LEU A 146 -1.66 6.56 -5.53
N TRP A 147 -2.98 6.66 -5.62
CA TRP A 147 -3.77 7.37 -4.61
C TRP A 147 -3.62 6.75 -3.21
N CYS A 148 -3.39 5.43 -3.12
CA CYS A 148 -3.11 4.76 -1.84
C CYS A 148 -1.82 5.29 -1.22
N LEU A 149 -0.75 5.40 -2.02
CA LEU A 149 0.53 5.93 -1.56
C LEU A 149 0.38 7.40 -1.14
N HIS A 150 -0.32 8.22 -1.94
CA HIS A 150 -0.56 9.63 -1.62
C HIS A 150 -1.29 9.82 -0.28
N VAL A 151 -2.31 9.00 -0.02
CA VAL A 151 -3.03 9.00 1.27
C VAL A 151 -2.11 8.63 2.44
N LEU A 152 -1.20 7.68 2.26
CA LEU A 152 -0.27 7.28 3.32
C LEU A 152 0.85 8.30 3.53
N VAL A 153 1.32 8.97 2.47
CA VAL A 153 2.29 10.07 2.58
C VAL A 153 1.69 11.24 3.34
N GLU A 154 0.40 11.55 3.14
CA GLU A 154 -0.30 12.57 3.93
C GLU A 154 -0.36 12.20 5.43
N ALA A 155 -0.56 10.91 5.74
CA ALA A 155 -0.61 10.42 7.10
C ALA A 155 0.79 10.30 7.76
N PHE A 156 1.82 9.93 6.99
CA PHE A 156 3.16 9.56 7.45
C PHE A 156 4.26 10.14 6.55
N PRO A 157 4.38 11.48 6.43
CA PRO A 157 5.36 12.11 5.54
C PRO A 157 6.82 11.88 5.95
N GLU A 158 7.07 11.40 7.16
CA GLU A 158 8.40 11.08 7.68
C GLU A 158 8.80 9.61 7.48
N ALA A 159 7.90 8.75 6.99
CA ALA A 159 8.16 7.32 6.82
C ALA A 159 8.67 7.00 5.41
N VAL A 160 9.47 5.93 5.28
CA VAL A 160 9.66 5.24 4.00
C VAL A 160 8.45 4.35 3.77
N ILE A 161 7.72 4.56 2.67
CA ILE A 161 6.51 3.80 2.35
C ILE A 161 6.74 2.99 1.07
N ILE A 162 6.67 1.67 1.20
CA ILE A 162 6.93 0.71 0.13
C ILE A 162 5.59 0.11 -0.29
N CYS A 163 5.20 0.29 -1.55
CA CYS A 163 4.00 -0.32 -2.12
C CYS A 163 4.41 -1.34 -3.20
N PRO A 164 4.64 -2.62 -2.85
CA PRO A 164 4.89 -3.67 -3.83
C PRO A 164 3.69 -3.82 -4.77
N ALA A 165 3.95 -3.81 -6.08
CA ALA A 165 2.95 -4.09 -7.09
C ALA A 165 2.90 -5.59 -7.34
N TYR A 166 1.74 -6.23 -7.12
CA TYR A 166 1.59 -7.68 -7.30
C TYR A 166 0.23 -8.01 -7.89
N GLY A 167 0.20 -8.17 -9.22
CA GLY A 167 -1.01 -8.48 -9.97
C GLY A 167 -2.14 -7.48 -9.69
N MET A 168 -3.38 -7.91 -9.90
CA MET A 168 -4.54 -7.09 -9.52
C MET A 168 -4.88 -7.15 -8.02
N SER A 169 -4.23 -7.99 -7.23
CA SER A 169 -4.54 -8.18 -5.81
C SER A 169 -3.34 -8.77 -5.06
N THR A 170 -3.01 -8.19 -3.91
CA THR A 170 -1.97 -8.72 -3.02
C THR A 170 -2.48 -9.79 -2.04
N GLY A 171 -3.72 -10.26 -2.17
CA GLY A 171 -4.31 -11.21 -1.20
C GLY A 171 -3.61 -12.58 -1.13
N ASN A 172 -2.79 -12.91 -2.13
CA ASN A 172 -1.92 -14.09 -2.17
C ASN A 172 -0.47 -13.71 -2.56
N ILE A 173 -0.02 -12.51 -2.18
CA ILE A 173 1.38 -12.10 -2.38
C ILE A 173 2.31 -13.01 -1.56
N PRO A 174 3.38 -13.57 -2.13
CA PRO A 174 4.31 -14.39 -1.38
C PRO A 174 5.20 -13.51 -0.49
N PRO A 175 5.50 -13.93 0.76
CA PRO A 175 6.41 -13.21 1.66
C PRO A 175 7.76 -12.88 1.02
N ALA A 176 8.28 -13.78 0.18
CA ALA A 176 9.53 -13.58 -0.56
C ALA A 176 9.51 -12.32 -1.44
N TYR A 177 8.43 -12.07 -2.19
CA TYR A 177 8.33 -10.88 -3.05
C TYR A 177 8.31 -9.58 -2.23
N VAL A 178 7.68 -9.61 -1.05
CA VAL A 178 7.66 -8.47 -0.12
C VAL A 178 9.07 -8.20 0.43
N LYS A 179 9.80 -9.25 0.81
CA LYS A 179 11.19 -9.15 1.29
C LYS A 179 12.15 -8.62 0.21
N GLU A 180 11.97 -9.06 -1.03
CA GLU A 180 12.73 -8.54 -2.17
C GLU A 180 12.47 -7.04 -2.37
N ALA A 181 11.21 -6.59 -2.27
CA ALA A 181 10.87 -5.17 -2.37
C ALA A 181 11.53 -4.31 -1.27
N ILE A 182 11.56 -4.81 -0.02
CA ILE A 182 12.28 -4.16 1.09
C ILE A 182 13.78 -4.09 0.79
N THR A 183 14.38 -5.21 0.39
CA THR A 183 15.81 -5.28 0.07
C THR A 183 16.18 -4.32 -1.05
N ARG A 184 15.35 -4.25 -2.10
CA ARG A 184 15.58 -3.32 -3.21
C ARG A 184 15.42 -1.87 -2.75
N THR A 185 14.46 -1.59 -1.87
CA THR A 185 14.30 -0.25 -1.30
C THR A 185 15.53 0.18 -0.50
N ILE A 186 16.05 -0.69 0.38
CA ILE A 186 17.29 -0.43 1.15
C ILE A 186 18.46 -0.08 0.23
N SER A 187 18.59 -0.76 -0.92
CA SER A 187 19.66 -0.45 -1.89
C SER A 187 19.54 0.94 -2.51
N VAL A 188 18.33 1.49 -2.64
CA VAL A 188 18.06 2.79 -3.24
C VAL A 188 18.08 3.92 -2.20
N THR A 189 17.72 3.63 -0.96
CA THR A 189 17.87 4.58 0.16
C THR A 189 19.31 4.68 0.65
N GLY A 190 20.12 3.62 0.47
CA GLY A 190 21.49 3.55 0.98
C GLY A 190 21.59 3.38 2.49
N THR A 191 20.44 3.18 3.16
CA THR A 191 20.32 3.10 4.62
C THR A 191 19.52 1.86 4.98
N SER A 192 20.01 1.08 5.94
CA SER A 192 19.24 -0.01 6.53
C SER A 192 17.97 0.53 7.20
N LEU A 193 16.84 -0.12 6.98
CA LEU A 193 15.56 0.28 7.57
C LEU A 193 15.25 -0.58 8.80
N PRO A 194 14.55 -0.04 9.81
CA PRO A 194 14.07 -0.82 10.94
C PRO A 194 13.01 -1.83 10.46
N ARG A 195 12.62 -2.77 11.34
CA ARG A 195 11.53 -3.70 11.03
C ARG A 195 10.27 -2.93 10.63
N PRO A 196 9.73 -3.13 9.42
CA PRO A 196 8.61 -2.34 8.95
C PRO A 196 7.30 -2.70 9.65
N VAL A 197 6.36 -1.76 9.62
CA VAL A 197 4.94 -2.05 9.86
C VAL A 197 4.36 -2.60 8.56
N LEU A 198 3.75 -3.79 8.63
CA LEU A 198 3.03 -4.37 7.52
C LEU A 198 1.59 -3.87 7.54
N MET A 199 1.19 -3.16 6.50
CA MET A 199 -0.16 -2.63 6.35
C MET A 199 -0.81 -3.23 5.10
N GLY A 200 -2.07 -3.62 5.19
CA GLY A 200 -2.81 -4.14 4.04
C GLY A 200 -4.22 -3.61 3.97
N LEU A 201 -4.70 -3.30 2.76
CA LEU A 201 -6.06 -2.79 2.53
C LEU A 201 -6.92 -3.84 1.81
N SER A 202 -8.12 -4.13 2.32
CA SER A 202 -9.10 -5.01 1.69
C SER A 202 -8.47 -6.37 1.34
N ALA A 203 -8.42 -6.76 0.07
CA ALA A 203 -7.73 -7.97 -0.37
C ALA A 203 -6.26 -8.03 0.12
N GLY A 204 -5.57 -6.90 0.17
CA GLY A 204 -4.21 -6.80 0.71
C GLY A 204 -4.15 -6.90 2.22
N GLY A 205 -5.23 -6.62 2.95
CA GLY A 205 -5.35 -6.91 4.38
C GLY A 205 -5.31 -8.42 4.64
N PHE A 206 -6.00 -9.21 3.82
CA PHE A 206 -5.90 -10.68 3.89
C PHE A 206 -4.49 -11.18 3.55
N GLY A 207 -3.85 -10.60 2.53
CA GLY A 207 -2.46 -10.88 2.18
C GLY A 207 -1.49 -10.53 3.31
N ALA A 208 -1.66 -9.36 3.92
CA ALA A 208 -0.86 -8.89 5.05
C ALA A 208 -0.97 -9.83 6.25
N CYS A 209 -2.16 -10.33 6.57
CA CYS A 209 -2.34 -11.32 7.63
C CYS A 209 -1.54 -12.60 7.37
N LYS A 210 -1.55 -13.11 6.13
CA LYS A 210 -0.78 -14.30 5.74
C LYS A 210 0.72 -14.07 5.83
N VAL A 211 1.21 -12.95 5.28
CA VAL A 211 2.63 -12.60 5.32
C VAL A 211 3.11 -12.39 6.76
N TYR A 212 2.31 -11.74 7.61
CA TYR A 212 2.66 -11.52 9.02
C TYR A 212 2.66 -12.82 9.83
N ALA A 213 1.72 -13.73 9.58
CA ALA A 213 1.66 -15.03 10.23
C ALA A 213 2.83 -15.94 9.86
N ASP A 214 3.30 -15.87 8.61
CA ASP A 214 4.41 -16.68 8.11
C ASP A 214 5.78 -16.22 8.66
N THR A 215 6.01 -14.90 8.74
CA THR A 215 7.30 -14.34 9.18
C THR A 215 7.16 -13.25 10.25
N PRO A 216 6.52 -13.50 11.41
CA PRO A 216 6.19 -12.47 12.40
C PRO A 216 7.40 -11.69 12.92
N GLN A 217 8.58 -12.32 12.96
CA GLN A 217 9.82 -11.70 13.41
C GLN A 217 10.32 -10.58 12.49
N ASP A 218 9.94 -10.61 11.21
CA ASP A 218 10.40 -9.64 10.20
C ASP A 218 9.65 -8.29 10.33
N TRP A 219 8.57 -8.25 11.10
CA TRP A 219 7.63 -7.14 11.16
C TRP A 219 7.59 -6.52 12.57
N LYS A 220 7.45 -5.20 12.63
CA LYS A 220 7.17 -4.50 13.90
C LYS A 220 5.73 -4.79 14.37
N ARG A 221 4.78 -4.77 13.43
CA ARG A 221 3.33 -4.83 13.68
C ARG A 221 2.58 -5.11 12.39
N LEU A 222 1.40 -5.71 12.50
CA LEU A 222 0.41 -5.81 11.42
C LEU A 222 -0.69 -4.77 11.60
N ILE A 223 -1.03 -4.05 10.53
CA ILE A 223 -2.23 -3.20 10.44
C ILE A 223 -3.10 -3.67 9.27
N CYS A 224 -4.24 -4.27 9.58
CA CYS A 224 -5.19 -4.78 8.61
C CYS A 224 -6.37 -3.80 8.45
N LEU A 225 -6.52 -3.22 7.26
CA LEU A 225 -7.53 -2.21 6.93
C LEU A 225 -8.62 -2.81 6.04
N ALA A 226 -9.90 -2.54 6.34
CA ALA A 226 -11.05 -2.98 5.55
C ALA A 226 -11.05 -4.51 5.29
N ALA A 227 -10.55 -5.27 6.27
CA ALA A 227 -10.41 -6.71 6.20
C ALA A 227 -10.31 -7.31 7.62
N TYR A 228 -10.31 -8.63 7.68
CA TYR A 228 -10.15 -9.43 8.89
C TYR A 228 -9.12 -10.55 8.63
N ALA A 229 -8.62 -11.21 9.68
CA ALA A 229 -7.70 -12.32 9.48
C ALA A 229 -8.44 -13.55 8.89
N PRO A 230 -7.98 -14.11 7.76
CA PRO A 230 -8.56 -15.33 7.19
C PRO A 230 -8.50 -16.52 8.16
N ASP A 231 -9.48 -17.42 8.10
CA ASP A 231 -9.51 -18.61 8.96
C ASP A 231 -8.23 -19.45 8.90
N THR A 232 -7.58 -19.49 7.73
CA THR A 232 -6.33 -20.22 7.50
C THR A 232 -5.13 -19.66 8.26
N VAL A 233 -5.22 -18.47 8.85
CA VAL A 233 -4.11 -17.85 9.61
C VAL A 233 -4.48 -17.53 11.06
N LEU A 234 -5.75 -17.67 11.45
CA LEU A 234 -6.20 -17.38 12.82
C LEU A 234 -5.51 -18.28 13.86
N THR A 235 -5.13 -19.49 13.48
CA THR A 235 -4.41 -20.44 14.35
C THR A 235 -2.94 -20.10 14.54
N GLU A 236 -2.38 -19.27 13.67
CA GLU A 236 -0.95 -18.96 13.60
C GLU A 236 -0.57 -17.74 14.44
N PHE A 237 -1.56 -16.95 14.90
CA PHE A 237 -1.27 -15.87 15.82
C PHE A 237 -0.85 -16.42 17.18
N THR A 238 0.32 -15.98 17.67
CA THR A 238 0.87 -16.43 18.95
C THR A 238 1.15 -15.26 19.89
N LYS A 239 1.51 -15.58 21.14
CA LYS A 239 1.91 -14.60 22.15
C LYS A 239 2.99 -13.65 21.62
N GLY A 240 2.75 -12.35 21.80
CA GLY A 240 3.70 -11.29 21.44
C GLY A 240 3.53 -10.72 20.03
N MET A 241 2.69 -11.33 19.18
CA MET A 241 2.31 -10.74 17.90
C MET A 241 1.42 -9.52 18.10
N ASP A 242 1.74 -8.41 17.44
CA ASP A 242 1.04 -7.13 17.57
C ASP A 242 0.23 -6.85 16.32
N VAL A 243 -1.09 -6.86 16.47
CA VAL A 243 -2.03 -6.85 15.35
C VAL A 243 -3.10 -5.78 15.59
N CYS A 244 -3.29 -4.93 14.59
CA CYS A 244 -4.35 -3.93 14.57
C CYS A 244 -5.33 -4.22 13.44
N PHE A 245 -6.63 -4.22 13.74
CA PHE A 245 -7.70 -4.32 12.76
C PHE A 245 -8.53 -3.03 12.72
N LEU A 246 -8.68 -2.44 11.53
CA LEU A 246 -9.54 -1.27 11.31
C LEU A 246 -10.54 -1.57 10.19
N ALA A 247 -11.83 -1.45 10.49
CA ALA A 247 -12.89 -1.67 9.51
C ALA A 247 -13.94 -0.55 9.58
N GLY A 248 -14.68 -0.35 8.50
CA GLY A 248 -15.90 0.45 8.55
C GLY A 248 -16.99 -0.30 9.31
N GLU A 249 -17.75 0.38 10.15
CA GLU A 249 -18.84 -0.23 10.91
C GLU A 249 -19.90 -0.90 10.01
N LYS A 250 -20.11 -0.37 8.79
CA LYS A 250 -21.11 -0.85 7.83
C LYS A 250 -20.61 -1.96 6.90
N GLU A 251 -19.41 -2.48 7.11
CA GLU A 251 -18.88 -3.62 6.35
C GLU A 251 -19.72 -4.88 6.59
N GLU A 252 -19.96 -5.66 5.53
CA GLU A 252 -20.75 -6.90 5.64
C GLU A 252 -20.10 -7.89 6.60
N PHE A 253 -18.77 -8.03 6.55
CA PHE A 253 -18.02 -8.92 7.45
C PHE A 253 -17.99 -8.43 8.90
N VAL A 254 -18.41 -7.19 9.17
CA VAL A 254 -18.62 -6.68 10.54
C VAL A 254 -20.01 -7.05 11.01
N SER A 255 -21.05 -6.77 10.20
CA SER A 255 -22.45 -7.01 10.58
C SER A 255 -22.78 -8.51 10.73
N ASN A 256 -22.14 -9.38 9.96
CA ASN A 256 -22.28 -10.84 10.09
C ASN A 256 -21.36 -11.46 11.18
N GLY A 257 -20.55 -10.65 11.86
CA GLY A 257 -19.72 -11.06 12.99
C GLY A 257 -18.38 -11.74 12.64
N TYR A 258 -17.99 -11.88 11.37
CA TYR A 258 -16.67 -12.44 11.01
C TYR A 258 -15.52 -11.62 11.60
N PHE A 259 -15.61 -10.28 11.54
CA PHE A 259 -14.60 -9.39 12.11
C PHE A 259 -14.37 -9.66 13.61
N ASN A 260 -15.45 -9.64 14.38
CA ASN A 260 -15.38 -9.84 15.83
C ASN A 260 -14.87 -11.24 16.17
N ARG A 261 -15.29 -12.27 15.43
CA ARG A 261 -14.80 -13.64 15.61
C ARG A 261 -13.29 -13.72 15.39
N GLY A 262 -12.78 -13.15 14.30
CA GLY A 262 -11.34 -13.15 14.01
C GLY A 262 -10.53 -12.41 15.08
N VAL A 263 -11.00 -11.23 15.51
CA VAL A 263 -10.37 -10.46 16.60
C VAL A 263 -10.32 -11.26 17.90
N GLN A 264 -11.41 -11.92 18.29
CA GLN A 264 -11.46 -12.70 19.53
C GLN A 264 -10.58 -13.95 19.47
N GLN A 265 -10.54 -14.64 18.33
CA GLN A 265 -9.67 -15.79 18.15
C GLN A 265 -8.19 -15.41 18.22
N ALA A 266 -7.79 -14.32 17.56
CA ALA A 266 -6.43 -13.80 17.63
C ALA A 266 -6.02 -13.43 19.08
N ARG A 267 -6.94 -12.83 19.86
CA ARG A 267 -6.72 -12.54 21.29
C ARG A 267 -6.60 -13.81 22.13
N ALA A 268 -7.47 -14.78 21.92
CA ALA A 268 -7.48 -16.03 22.66
C ALA A 268 -6.17 -16.84 22.48
N ARG A 269 -5.47 -16.63 21.37
CA ARG A 269 -4.14 -17.22 21.10
C ARG A 269 -2.96 -16.41 21.68
N GLY A 270 -3.24 -15.30 22.36
CA GLY A 270 -2.25 -14.46 23.02
C GLY A 270 -1.72 -13.29 22.18
N GLY A 271 -2.30 -13.03 21.00
CA GLY A 271 -1.96 -11.84 20.21
C GLY A 271 -2.33 -10.55 20.95
N LEU A 272 -1.49 -9.53 20.81
CA LEU A 272 -1.75 -8.16 21.27
C LEU A 272 -2.65 -7.47 20.24
N VAL A 273 -3.95 -7.75 20.31
CA VAL A 273 -4.90 -7.32 19.28
C VAL A 273 -5.64 -6.04 19.66
N ARG A 274 -5.42 -4.99 18.86
CA ARG A 274 -6.26 -3.78 18.84
C ARG A 274 -7.24 -3.86 17.67
N ALA A 275 -8.48 -3.45 17.90
CA ALA A 275 -9.49 -3.43 16.87
C ALA A 275 -10.35 -2.18 17.04
N ASN A 276 -10.58 -1.46 15.96
CA ASN A 276 -11.46 -0.30 15.93
C ASN A 276 -12.41 -0.40 14.74
N LEU A 277 -13.64 0.10 14.94
CA LEU A 277 -14.61 0.31 13.88
C LEU A 277 -14.74 1.81 13.64
N ILE A 278 -14.73 2.23 12.38
CA ILE A 278 -14.99 3.63 12.02
C ILE A 278 -16.51 3.81 11.95
N PRO A 279 -17.10 4.63 12.84
CA PRO A 279 -18.55 4.80 12.89
C PRO A 279 -19.12 5.27 11.56
N GLU A 280 -20.26 4.70 11.18
CA GLU A 280 -21.02 5.00 9.98
C GLU A 280 -20.32 4.79 8.63
N ALA A 281 -19.07 4.32 8.63
CA ALA A 281 -18.26 4.16 7.42
C ALA A 281 -18.39 2.76 6.82
N GLY A 282 -18.21 2.66 5.50
CA GLY A 282 -18.15 1.39 4.77
C GLY A 282 -16.72 1.04 4.36
N HIS A 283 -16.61 0.31 3.24
CA HIS A 283 -15.34 -0.21 2.72
C HIS A 283 -14.30 0.86 2.38
N PHE A 284 -14.73 2.08 2.07
CA PHE A 284 -13.85 3.18 1.63
C PHE A 284 -13.56 4.18 2.75
N PHE A 285 -13.61 3.77 4.02
CA PHE A 285 -13.39 4.66 5.18
C PHE A 285 -12.06 5.44 5.11
N LEU A 286 -11.04 4.86 4.46
CA LEU A 286 -9.74 5.49 4.25
C LEU A 286 -9.84 6.77 3.40
N LEU A 287 -10.85 6.88 2.53
CA LEU A 287 -11.15 8.08 1.77
C LEU A 287 -12.30 8.91 2.39
N GLU A 288 -13.28 8.24 3.01
CA GLU A 288 -14.50 8.89 3.52
C GLU A 288 -14.32 9.58 4.88
N LYS A 289 -13.49 9.02 5.75
CA LYS A 289 -13.32 9.42 7.16
C LYS A 289 -11.82 9.56 7.46
N GLN A 290 -11.11 10.30 6.60
CA GLN A 290 -9.64 10.41 6.62
C GLN A 290 -9.10 10.86 7.96
N GLU A 291 -9.64 11.93 8.54
CA GLU A 291 -9.16 12.46 9.82
C GLU A 291 -9.24 11.42 10.95
N THR A 292 -10.41 10.79 11.12
CA THR A 292 -10.61 9.73 12.12
C THR A 292 -9.68 8.55 11.86
N THR A 293 -9.57 8.14 10.60
CA THR A 293 -8.71 7.02 10.19
C THR A 293 -7.24 7.33 10.50
N PHE A 294 -6.74 8.50 10.11
CA PHE A 294 -5.36 8.91 10.32
C PHE A 294 -5.03 9.08 11.80
N SER A 295 -5.96 9.59 12.60
CA SER A 295 -5.78 9.68 14.05
C SER A 295 -5.50 8.30 14.66
N ILE A 296 -6.33 7.31 14.33
CA ILE A 296 -6.16 5.92 14.79
C ILE A 296 -4.85 5.33 14.28
N LEU A 297 -4.54 5.49 12.99
CA LEU A 297 -3.31 4.94 12.42
C LEU A 297 -2.07 5.57 13.04
N LYS A 298 -2.05 6.89 13.27
CA LYS A 298 -0.94 7.58 13.95
C LYS A 298 -0.77 7.11 15.39
N GLU A 299 -1.85 6.87 16.12
CA GLU A 299 -1.78 6.25 17.44
C GLU A 299 -1.13 4.85 17.37
N TRP A 300 -1.51 4.04 16.38
CA TRP A 300 -0.94 2.72 16.15
C TRP A 300 0.43 2.71 15.48
N MET A 301 1.02 3.86 15.14
CA MET A 301 2.39 3.92 14.63
C MET A 301 3.41 4.28 15.70
N LYS A 302 2.94 4.85 16.82
CA LYS A 302 3.69 4.99 18.07
C LYS A 302 4.04 3.60 18.62
#